data_AF-A0A399XWB6-F1
#
_entry.id   AF-A0A399XWB6-F1
#
_cell.length_a   1.000
_cell.length_b   1.000
_cell.length_c   1.000
_cell.angle_alpha   90.00
_cell.angle_beta   90.00
_cell.angle_gamma   90.00
#
_symmetry.space_group_name_H-M   'P 1'
#
loop_
_entity.id
_entity.type
_entity.pdbx_description
1 polymer ?
#
loop_
_entity_poly.entity_id
_entity_poly.type
_entity_poly.pdbx_seq_one_letter_code
_entity_poly.pdbx_strand_id
1 'polypeptide(L)' 'MSHLFDEHDAVETRFVQPYEARKTYVCPGCNRDIPPGMGHLVAVPREAPDLRRHWHRGCWDRRHTRRPRG' A
#
# COMPACT_ATOMS: atom_id res chain seq x y z
N MET A 1 -11.00 18.28 -23.64
CA MET A 1 -9.58 18.16 -23.27
C MET A 1 -9.47 17.34 -21.99
N SER A 2 -9.08 16.07 -22.14
CA SER A 2 -8.34 15.24 -21.18
C SER A 2 -8.87 15.03 -19.76
N HIS A 3 -9.98 14.30 -19.60
CA HIS A 3 -10.42 13.70 -18.32
C HIS A 3 -10.52 12.16 -18.41
N LEU A 4 -9.74 11.51 -19.27
CA LEU A 4 -9.84 10.07 -19.56
C LEU A 4 -8.74 9.19 -18.96
N PHE A 5 -7.93 9.68 -18.02
CA PHE A 5 -6.78 8.93 -17.47
C PHE A 5 -6.75 8.85 -15.94
N ASP A 6 -7.88 8.92 -15.24
CA ASP A 6 -7.93 8.76 -13.77
C ASP A 6 -9.07 7.83 -13.31
N GLU A 7 -9.39 6.79 -14.08
CA GLU A 7 -10.27 5.69 -13.61
C GLU A 7 -9.49 4.38 -13.40
N HIS A 8 -8.34 4.22 -14.07
CA HIS A 8 -7.57 2.97 -14.11
C HIS A 8 -6.60 2.80 -12.93
N ASP A 9 -6.27 3.87 -12.19
CA ASP A 9 -5.40 3.83 -11.00
C ASP A 9 -6.16 3.68 -9.67
N ALA A 10 -7.45 3.33 -9.74
CA ALA A 10 -8.25 3.11 -8.54
C ALA A 10 -7.69 1.94 -7.72
N VAL A 11 -7.11 2.25 -6.56
CA VAL A 11 -6.60 1.27 -5.60
C VAL A 11 -7.63 1.09 -4.49
N GLU A 12 -8.03 -0.15 -4.24
CA GLU A 12 -8.81 -0.50 -3.06
C GLU A 12 -7.89 -0.69 -1.86
N THR A 13 -8.22 -0.05 -0.74
CA THR A 13 -7.42 -0.19 0.49
C THR A 13 -8.17 -0.91 1.57
N ARG A 14 -7.49 -1.86 2.23
CA ARG A 14 -7.97 -2.55 3.42
C ARG A 14 -6.95 -2.44 4.55
N PHE A 15 -7.41 -2.16 5.75
CA PHE A 15 -6.57 -2.27 6.95
C PHE A 15 -6.48 -3.72 7.41
N VAL A 16 -5.26 -4.19 7.61
CA VAL A 16 -4.93 -5.49 8.19
C VAL A 16 -4.65 -5.28 9.67
N GLN A 17 -5.41 -5.99 10.50
CA GLN A 17 -5.24 -5.91 11.94
C GLN A 17 -3.95 -6.61 12.37
N PRO A 18 -3.32 -6.18 13.49
CA PRO A 18 -2.15 -6.84 14.09
C PRO A 18 -2.24 -8.38 14.14
N TYR A 19 -3.38 -8.92 14.58
CA TYR A 19 -3.58 -10.36 14.74
C TYR A 19 -3.74 -11.13 13.40
N GLU A 20 -4.03 -10.42 12.30
CA GLU A 20 -4.12 -10.97 10.95
C GLU A 20 -2.76 -10.90 10.22
N ALA A 21 -1.87 -10.01 10.66
CA ALA A 21 -0.54 -9.83 10.09
C ALA A 21 0.39 -10.98 10.51
N ARG A 22 0.32 -12.10 9.80
CA ARG A 22 1.10 -13.32 10.10
C ARG A 22 2.39 -13.47 9.28
N LYS A 23 2.63 -12.56 8.34
CA LYS A 23 3.77 -12.61 7.40
C LYS A 23 4.48 -11.26 7.38
N THR A 24 5.78 -11.30 7.10
CA THR A 24 6.57 -10.10 6.83
C THR A 24 6.35 -9.62 5.40
N TYR A 25 6.21 -8.31 5.22
CA TYR A 25 6.14 -7.67 3.90
C TYR A 25 7.05 -6.45 3.83
N VAL A 26 7.49 -6.06 2.64
CA VAL A 26 8.28 -4.83 2.44
C VAL A 26 7.36 -3.68 2.06
N CYS A 27 7.48 -2.57 2.80
CA CYS A 27 6.74 -1.35 2.53
C CYS A 27 7.40 -0.55 1.38
N PRO A 28 6.73 -0.32 0.24
CA PRO A 28 7.33 0.40 -0.89
C PRO A 28 7.57 1.89 -0.61
N GLY A 29 6.90 2.48 0.38
CA GLY A 29 7.08 3.89 0.73
C GLY A 29 8.35 4.19 1.53
N CYS A 30 8.94 3.19 2.21
CA CYS A 30 10.14 3.38 3.03
C CYS A 30 11.19 2.28 2.87
N ASN A 31 10.91 1.25 2.07
CA ASN A 31 11.74 0.07 1.82
C ASN A 31 12.15 -0.67 3.09
N ARG A 32 11.26 -0.71 4.10
CA ARG A 32 11.46 -1.41 5.37
C ARG A 32 10.39 -2.48 5.58
N ASP A 33 10.72 -3.43 6.42
CA ASP A 33 9.82 -4.52 6.78
C ASP A 33 8.62 -4.03 7.59
N ILE A 34 7.49 -4.69 7.33
CA ILE A 34 6.28 -4.72 8.12
C ILE A 34 6.28 -6.11 8.77
N PRO A 35 6.69 -6.24 10.05
CA PRO A 35 6.77 -7.54 10.69
C PRO A 35 5.38 -8.11 11.03
N PRO A 36 5.28 -9.42 11.31
CA PRO A 36 4.07 -10.00 11.87
C PRO A 36 3.64 -9.27 13.15
N GLY A 37 2.34 -9.18 13.40
CA GLY A 37 1.79 -8.42 14.52
C GLY A 37 1.70 -6.91 14.30
N MET A 38 2.21 -6.37 13.19
CA MET A 38 2.11 -4.94 12.87
C MET A 38 0.85 -4.63 12.05
N GLY A 39 -0.02 -3.77 12.58
CA GLY A 39 -1.18 -3.26 11.84
C GLY A 39 -0.74 -2.42 10.64
N HIS A 40 -1.27 -2.71 9.45
CA HIS A 40 -0.82 -2.09 8.21
C HIS A 40 -1.94 -2.01 7.15
N LEU A 41 -1.71 -1.28 6.06
CA LEU A 41 -2.65 -1.17 4.94
C LEU A 41 -2.22 -2.07 3.79
N VAL A 42 -3.20 -2.69 3.15
CA VAL A 42 -3.03 -3.38 1.87
C VAL A 42 -3.73 -2.55 0.81
N ALA A 43 -2.99 -2.22 -0.23
CA ALA A 43 -3.42 -1.47 -1.39
C ALA A 43 -3.48 -2.44 -2.58
N VAL A 44 -4.68 -2.71 -3.09
CA VAL A 44 -4.95 -3.63 -4.19
C VAL A 44 -5.37 -2.83 -5.43
N PRO A 45 -4.56 -2.80 -6.49
CA PRO A 45 -4.98 -2.20 -7.76
C PRO A 45 -6.18 -2.96 -8.32
N ARG A 46 -7.23 -2.25 -8.77
CA ARG A 46 -8.43 -2.91 -9.32
C ARG A 46 -8.15 -3.75 -10.55
N GLU A 47 -7.27 -3.28 -11.43
CA GLU A 47 -6.94 -3.96 -12.70
C GLU A 47 -5.86 -5.03 -12.55
N ALA A 48 -5.12 -4.99 -11.45
CA ALA A 48 -4.06 -5.96 -11.16
C ALA A 48 -4.07 -6.36 -9.68
N PRO A 49 -5.07 -7.13 -9.23
CA PRO A 49 -5.21 -7.50 -7.82
C PRO A 49 -4.00 -8.27 -7.27
N ASP A 50 -3.29 -8.98 -8.13
CA ASP A 50 -2.07 -9.72 -7.79
C ASP A 50 -0.89 -8.80 -7.47
N LEU A 51 -0.92 -7.55 -7.92
CA LEU A 51 0.09 -6.53 -7.64
C LEU A 51 -0.20 -5.76 -6.33
N ARG A 52 -0.98 -6.36 -5.41
CA ARG A 52 -1.25 -5.75 -4.10
C ARG A 52 0.04 -5.42 -3.35
N ARG A 53 0.04 -4.27 -2.69
CA ARG A 53 1.20 -3.76 -1.94
C ARG A 53 0.83 -3.54 -0.48
N HIS A 54 1.78 -3.83 0.41
CA HIS A 54 1.60 -3.66 1.85
C HIS A 54 2.34 -2.39 2.30
N TRP A 55 1.66 -1.55 3.07
CA TRP A 55 2.17 -0.25 3.50
C TRP A 55 2.01 -0.08 5.01
N HIS A 56 3.02 0.48 5.69
CA HIS A 56 2.77 1.06 7.00
C HIS A 56 1.70 2.15 6.87
N ARG A 57 0.81 2.28 7.85
CA ARG A 57 -0.29 3.26 7.82
C ARG A 57 0.20 4.68 7.50
N GLY A 58 1.18 5.18 8.26
CA GLY A 58 1.75 6.51 8.02
C GLY A 58 2.57 6.66 6.73
N CYS A 59 3.02 5.55 6.12
CA CYS A 59 3.65 5.58 4.80
C CYS A 59 2.62 5.76 3.70
N TRP A 60 1.46 5.11 3.81
CA TRP A 60 0.36 5.24 2.88
C TRP A 60 -0.24 6.66 2.87
N ASP A 61 -0.47 7.23 4.07
CA ASP A 61 -1.07 8.57 4.21
C ASP A 61 -0.20 9.66 3.57
N ARG A 62 1.13 9.45 3.56
CA ARG A 62 2.12 10.37 3.01
C ARG A 62 2.66 9.93 1.66
N ARG A 63 2.03 8.97 0.97
CA ARG A 63 2.56 8.38 -0.28
C ARG A 63 2.71 9.39 -1.41
N HIS A 64 1.86 10.42 -1.44
CA HIS A 64 1.89 11.48 -2.44
C HIS A 64 2.97 12.55 -2.16
N THR A 65 3.44 12.64 -0.92
CA THR A 65 4.43 13.65 -0.50
C THR A 65 5.81 13.06 -0.24
N ARG A 66 5.89 11.75 0.05
CA ARG A 66 7.15 11.02 0.17
C ARG A 66 7.62 10.60 -1.23
N ARG A 67 8.73 11.18 -1.68
CA ARG A 67 9.51 10.59 -2.79
C ARG A 67 9.97 9.18 -2.35
N PRO A 68 9.89 8.16 -3.22
CA PRO A 68 10.49 6.86 -2.95
C PRO A 68 11.96 7.10 -2.57
N ARG A 69 12.39 6.64 -1.40
CA ARG A 69 13.81 6.61 -1.09
C ARG A 69 14.39 5.46 -1.91
N GLY A 70 15.07 5.80 -3.00
CA GLY A 70 15.92 4.88 -3.76
C GLY A 70 17.05 4.34 -2.89
#